data_AF-A0A0J1K505-F1
#
_entry.id   AF-A0A0J1K505-F1
#
_cell.length_a   1.000
_cell.length_b   1.000
_cell.length_c   1.000
_cell.angle_alpha   90.00
_cell.angle_beta   90.00
_cell.angle_gamma   90.00
#
_symmetry.space_group_name_H-M   'P 1'
#
loop_
_entity.id
_entity.type
_entity.pdbx_description
1 polymer ?
#
loop_
_entity_poly.entity_id
_entity_poly.type
_entity_poly.pdbx_seq_one_letter_code
_entity_poly.pdbx_strand_id
1 'polypeptide(L)'
;MTKRMQRWLTMLCTAFVLMLSVSVFAADESDASKESTRLGESVVQREAVGFAGADYWRMVKDGQEGYTTSKSPEHGVLIRVPGQTWYILKEKWMSPLGALAIFGSLVLVGLAYVLVGPIKLSAPKTGRKIKRWSRWDRALHWSMAFTFLTLAFSGLTIVYGKHFIKPVVPTELWGWIIYAAKQYHNYMGPLFAVLLTVMLLKWWRKSLFTKVDLQWFMKMGGMMGKHKGSHPSAGFSNGGEKVIYWLLIFFGLFIAVSGFVLDFPIFGQTRADMELSNLVHMFSALILICGFIFHIYIGLFGMEAALDGMVTGEVDETWAKEHHDLWYEEVKDLPENQPGYDVNAEAARKGKTVKDNV
;
A
#
# COMPACT_ATOMS: atom_id res chain seq x y z
N MET A 1 -14.07 -25.56 9.03
CA MET A 1 -13.41 -24.44 9.74
C MET A 1 -13.33 -24.81 11.21
N THR A 2 -12.14 -24.88 11.83
CA THR A 2 -12.04 -25.37 13.22
C THR A 2 -12.51 -24.30 14.20
N LYS A 3 -13.08 -24.68 15.36
CA LYS A 3 -13.56 -23.74 16.40
C LYS A 3 -12.47 -22.74 16.84
N ARG A 4 -11.20 -23.13 16.72
CA ARG A 4 -10.04 -22.27 16.98
C ARG A 4 -9.88 -21.17 15.91
N MET A 5 -10.10 -21.48 14.63
CA MET A 5 -10.07 -20.49 13.54
C MET A 5 -11.21 -19.48 13.64
N GLN A 6 -12.41 -19.93 14.04
CA GLN A 6 -13.54 -19.03 14.24
C GLN A 6 -13.24 -18.02 15.36
N ARG A 7 -12.66 -18.48 16.48
CA ARG A 7 -12.23 -17.60 17.56
C ARG A 7 -11.20 -16.54 17.12
N TRP A 8 -10.21 -16.91 16.32
CA TRP A 8 -9.22 -15.95 15.82
C TRP A 8 -9.81 -14.93 14.85
N LEU A 9 -10.69 -15.38 13.94
CA LEU A 9 -11.38 -14.49 13.00
C LEU A 9 -12.32 -13.53 13.74
N THR A 10 -13.06 -14.04 14.73
CA THR A 10 -13.92 -13.21 15.58
C THR A 10 -13.08 -12.22 16.37
N MET A 11 -11.95 -12.61 16.98
CA MET A 11 -11.08 -11.66 17.70
C MET A 11 -10.49 -10.57 16.79
N LEU A 12 -10.12 -10.90 15.55
CA LEU A 12 -9.65 -9.90 14.58
C LEU A 12 -10.77 -8.93 14.15
N CYS A 13 -11.98 -9.43 13.91
CA CYS A 13 -13.14 -8.60 13.60
C CYS A 13 -13.57 -7.75 14.81
N THR A 14 -13.54 -8.28 16.03
CA THR A 14 -13.89 -7.53 17.25
C THR A 14 -12.82 -6.48 17.57
N ALA A 15 -11.53 -6.79 17.38
CA ALA A 15 -10.46 -5.80 17.51
C ALA A 15 -10.58 -4.68 16.46
N PHE A 16 -10.98 -5.02 15.23
CA PHE A 16 -11.25 -4.06 14.16
C PHE A 16 -12.45 -3.14 14.48
N VAL A 17 -13.54 -3.69 15.04
CA VAL A 17 -14.70 -2.91 15.49
C VAL A 17 -14.38 -2.06 16.73
N LEU A 18 -13.58 -2.56 17.67
CA LEU A 18 -13.15 -1.83 18.87
C LEU A 18 -12.19 -0.67 18.57
N MET A 19 -11.34 -0.80 17.54
CA MET A 19 -10.50 0.32 17.09
C MET A 19 -11.31 1.42 16.39
N LEU A 20 -12.51 1.10 15.88
CA LEU A 20 -13.44 2.06 15.28
C LEU A 20 -14.38 2.73 16.31
N SER A 21 -14.42 2.27 17.56
CA SER A 21 -15.42 2.70 18.55
C SER A 21 -14.87 3.53 19.72
N VAL A 22 -13.65 4.07 19.65
CA VAL A 22 -13.16 5.00 20.68
C VAL A 22 -13.40 6.43 20.23
N SER A 23 -14.62 6.91 20.44
CA SER A 23 -14.95 8.33 20.60
C SER A 23 -16.31 8.42 21.27
N VAL A 24 -16.50 9.42 22.14
CA VAL A 24 -17.72 9.75 22.90
C VAL A 24 -17.85 8.90 24.20
N PHE A 25 -17.80 9.43 25.42
CA PHE A 25 -18.50 10.57 26.02
C PHE A 25 -17.72 11.23 27.17
N ALA A 26 -17.83 12.55 27.29
CA ALA A 26 -18.06 13.25 28.56
C ALA A 26 -18.60 14.66 28.26
N ALA A 27 -19.91 14.87 28.44
CA ALA A 27 -20.50 16.20 28.53
C ALA A 27 -21.47 16.14 29.72
N ASP A 28 -21.13 16.84 30.79
CA ASP A 28 -21.95 16.98 31.99
C ASP A 28 -22.80 18.24 31.85
N GLU A 29 -24.11 18.11 32.02
CA GLU A 29 -25.13 19.04 31.49
C GLU A 29 -25.61 20.09 32.51
N SER A 30 -24.87 20.30 33.62
CA SER A 30 -25.36 21.15 34.74
C SER A 30 -24.85 22.60 34.77
N ASP A 31 -23.89 23.00 33.93
CA ASP A 31 -23.27 24.35 33.98
C ASP A 31 -23.85 25.37 32.96
N ALA A 32 -24.68 24.89 32.03
CA ALA A 32 -25.07 25.63 30.82
C ALA A 32 -25.89 26.92 31.05
N SER A 33 -26.59 27.05 32.18
CA SER A 33 -27.48 28.20 32.42
C SER A 33 -26.77 29.43 33.02
N LYS A 34 -25.68 29.23 33.77
CA LYS A 34 -24.91 30.34 34.38
C LYS A 34 -23.80 30.85 33.46
N GLU A 35 -23.27 29.98 32.60
CA GLU A 35 -22.24 30.34 31.63
C GLU A 35 -22.82 31.15 30.45
N SER A 36 -24.03 30.81 29.99
CA SER A 36 -24.70 31.48 28.88
C SER A 36 -24.91 32.99 29.09
N THR A 37 -25.20 33.42 30.32
CA THR A 37 -25.43 34.85 30.63
C THR A 37 -24.13 35.65 30.64
N ARG A 38 -23.03 35.06 31.15
CA ARG A 38 -21.68 35.69 31.12
C ARG A 38 -21.07 35.71 29.73
N LEU A 39 -21.29 34.65 28.93
CA LEU A 39 -20.91 34.59 27.53
C LEU A 39 -21.64 35.66 26.71
N GLY A 40 -22.95 35.85 26.90
CA GLY A 40 -23.73 36.89 26.23
C GLY A 40 -23.20 38.30 26.48
N GLU A 41 -22.90 38.65 27.74
CA GLU A 41 -22.33 39.96 28.11
C GLU A 41 -20.93 40.17 27.50
N SER A 42 -20.07 39.16 27.55
CA SER A 42 -18.71 39.25 26.96
C SER A 42 -18.69 39.27 25.42
N VAL A 43 -19.66 38.61 24.77
CA VAL A 43 -19.81 38.60 23.31
C VAL A 43 -20.34 39.94 22.81
N VAL A 44 -21.33 40.52 23.48
CA VAL A 44 -21.85 41.87 23.17
C VAL A 44 -20.76 42.92 23.39
N GLN A 45 -19.93 42.76 24.44
CA GLN A 45 -18.81 43.66 24.69
C GLN A 45 -17.67 43.49 23.66
N ARG A 46 -17.53 42.32 23.01
CA ARG A 46 -16.58 42.08 21.90
C ARG A 46 -17.08 42.61 20.56
N GLU A 47 -18.37 42.53 20.26
CA GLU A 47 -18.96 43.12 19.04
C GLU A 47 -18.89 44.66 19.05
N ALA A 48 -18.95 45.27 20.24
CA ALA A 48 -18.86 46.72 20.40
C ALA A 48 -17.44 47.30 20.23
N VAL A 49 -16.38 46.46 20.27
CA VAL A 49 -15.01 46.90 19.95
C VAL A 49 -14.84 46.91 18.43
N GLY A 50 -15.31 48.00 17.83
CA GLY A 50 -15.28 48.23 16.39
C GLY A 50 -13.92 47.94 15.73
N PHE A 51 -14.00 47.36 14.53
CA PHE A 51 -12.89 47.02 13.63
C PHE A 51 -11.83 46.11 14.24
N ALA A 52 -11.84 44.82 13.86
CA ALA A 52 -10.82 43.80 14.09
C ALA A 52 -9.42 44.35 14.42
N GLY A 53 -9.20 44.71 15.69
CA GLY A 53 -7.95 45.29 16.18
C GLY A 53 -6.85 44.25 16.27
N ALA A 54 -5.63 44.67 16.63
CA ALA A 54 -4.50 43.76 16.78
C ALA A 54 -4.81 42.58 17.72
N ASP A 55 -5.59 42.79 18.78
CA ASP A 55 -5.98 41.76 19.73
C ASP A 55 -6.97 40.74 19.15
N TYR A 56 -7.95 41.19 18.37
CA TYR A 56 -8.84 40.29 17.62
C TYR A 56 -8.02 39.39 16.69
N TRP A 57 -7.10 39.96 15.93
CA TRP A 57 -6.24 39.18 15.04
C TRP A 57 -5.24 38.28 15.78
N ARG A 58 -4.82 38.62 17.00
CA ARG A 58 -4.06 37.71 17.87
C ARG A 58 -4.92 36.51 18.26
N MET A 59 -6.13 36.73 18.75
CA MET A 59 -7.07 35.65 19.09
C MET A 59 -7.35 34.73 17.90
N VAL A 60 -7.59 35.31 16.71
CA VAL A 60 -7.79 34.55 15.48
C VAL A 60 -6.55 33.74 15.11
N LYS A 61 -5.35 34.33 15.17
CA LYS A 61 -4.08 33.62 14.90
C LYS A 61 -3.77 32.52 15.92
N ASP A 62 -4.21 32.69 17.16
CA ASP A 62 -4.08 31.69 18.22
C ASP A 62 -5.13 30.58 18.10
N GLY A 63 -6.03 30.66 17.13
CA GLY A 63 -7.06 29.66 16.85
C GLY A 63 -8.19 29.63 17.88
N GLN A 64 -8.45 30.75 18.55
CA GLN A 64 -9.55 30.85 19.50
C GLN A 64 -10.90 30.69 18.82
N GLU A 65 -11.83 29.99 19.49
CA GLU A 65 -13.18 29.79 19.01
C GLU A 65 -14.00 31.08 19.16
N GLY A 66 -14.61 31.51 18.06
CA GLY A 66 -15.56 32.60 18.01
C GLY A 66 -17.00 32.13 18.13
N TYR A 67 -17.91 33.08 18.32
CA TYR A 67 -19.33 32.79 18.32
C TYR A 67 -19.83 32.48 16.89
N THR A 68 -20.62 31.41 16.75
CA THR A 68 -21.34 31.08 15.52
C THR A 68 -22.67 30.40 15.86
N THR A 69 -23.67 30.58 15.02
CA THR A 69 -24.97 29.87 15.13
C THR A 69 -24.89 28.44 14.60
N SER A 70 -23.84 28.10 13.86
CA SER A 70 -23.61 26.76 13.34
C SER A 70 -23.16 25.78 14.42
N LYS A 71 -23.69 24.56 14.41
CA LYS A 71 -23.34 23.48 15.35
C LYS A 71 -22.34 22.47 14.80
N SER A 72 -21.94 22.62 13.54
CA SER A 72 -20.95 21.73 12.91
C SER A 72 -19.55 21.90 13.52
N PRO A 73 -18.73 20.83 13.60
CA PRO A 73 -17.40 20.87 14.19
C PRO A 73 -16.51 21.98 13.58
N GLU A 74 -15.76 22.67 14.43
CA GLU A 74 -14.77 23.69 14.04
C GLU A 74 -15.32 24.92 13.27
N HIS A 75 -16.65 25.13 13.21
CA HIS A 75 -17.24 26.30 12.52
C HIS A 75 -17.01 27.63 13.24
N GLY A 76 -16.70 27.61 14.54
CA GLY A 76 -16.29 28.79 15.30
C GLY A 76 -14.80 29.14 15.15
N VAL A 77 -14.00 28.30 14.48
CA VAL A 77 -12.54 28.46 14.40
C VAL A 77 -12.13 28.94 13.00
N LEU A 78 -11.59 30.17 12.92
CA LEU A 78 -11.16 30.78 11.65
C LEU A 78 -9.78 30.28 11.17
N ILE A 79 -8.80 30.17 12.06
CA ILE A 79 -7.46 29.66 11.75
C ILE A 79 -7.16 28.47 12.66
N ARG A 80 -6.78 27.35 12.05
CA ARG A 80 -6.36 26.15 12.78
C ARG A 80 -4.85 26.17 12.98
N VAL A 81 -4.39 26.49 14.19
CA VAL A 81 -2.94 26.56 14.51
C VAL A 81 -2.20 25.25 14.18
N PRO A 82 -2.72 24.05 14.51
CA PRO A 82 -2.07 22.80 14.11
C PRO A 82 -1.94 22.58 12.59
N GLY A 83 -2.78 23.22 11.78
CA GLY A 83 -2.73 23.09 10.32
C GLY A 83 -1.41 23.61 9.72
N GLN A 84 -0.78 24.59 10.38
CA GLN A 84 0.56 25.06 10.00
C GLN A 84 1.62 23.97 10.23
N THR A 85 1.49 23.19 11.30
CA THR A 85 2.37 22.04 11.57
C THR A 85 2.23 20.98 10.48
N TRP A 86 1.00 20.63 10.11
CA TRP A 86 0.73 19.71 8.99
C TRP A 86 1.37 20.21 7.69
N TYR A 87 1.18 21.49 7.34
CA TYR A 87 1.77 22.10 6.15
C TYR A 87 3.30 21.99 6.17
N ILE A 88 3.95 22.31 7.30
CA ILE A 88 5.40 22.21 7.44
C ILE A 88 5.86 20.76 7.28
N LEU A 89 5.21 19.79 7.93
CA LEU A 89 5.56 18.38 7.83
C LEU A 89 5.43 17.87 6.40
N LYS A 90 4.36 18.26 5.69
CA LYS A 90 4.11 17.86 4.32
C LYS A 90 5.09 18.48 3.32
N GLU A 91 5.17 19.81 3.30
CA GLU A 91 5.87 20.54 2.24
C GLU A 91 7.36 20.68 2.51
N LYS A 92 7.80 20.87 3.76
CA LYS A 92 9.23 21.05 4.07
C LYS A 92 9.97 19.73 4.28
N TRP A 93 9.29 18.68 4.74
CA TRP A 93 9.93 17.43 5.11
C TRP A 93 9.50 16.28 4.20
N MET A 94 8.24 15.88 4.25
CA MET A 94 7.78 14.64 3.63
C MET A 94 7.88 14.65 2.11
N SER A 95 7.54 15.76 1.44
CA SER A 95 7.63 15.87 -0.01
C SER A 95 9.10 15.88 -0.50
N PRO A 96 10.01 16.72 0.01
CA PRO A 96 11.42 16.66 -0.39
C PRO A 96 12.10 15.32 -0.07
N LEU A 97 11.90 14.77 1.14
CA LEU A 97 12.45 13.47 1.52
C LEU A 97 11.83 12.33 0.70
N GLY A 98 10.56 12.44 0.34
CA GLY A 98 9.89 11.49 -0.54
C GLY A 98 10.50 11.47 -1.94
N ALA A 99 10.72 12.64 -2.55
CA ALA A 99 11.41 12.74 -3.82
C ALA A 99 12.83 12.14 -3.73
N LEU A 100 13.59 12.49 -2.68
CA LEU A 100 14.92 11.93 -2.45
C LEU A 100 14.89 10.41 -2.31
N ALA A 101 13.93 9.85 -1.57
CA ALA A 101 13.81 8.41 -1.38
C ALA A 101 13.44 7.68 -2.68
N ILE A 102 12.57 8.25 -3.52
CA ILE A 102 12.20 7.67 -4.81
C ILE A 102 13.39 7.70 -5.78
N PHE A 103 14.00 8.87 -5.99
CA PHE A 103 15.17 8.99 -6.86
C PHE A 103 16.36 8.19 -6.33
N GLY A 104 16.57 8.19 -5.01
CA GLY A 104 17.58 7.39 -4.35
C GLY A 104 17.36 5.89 -4.55
N SER A 105 16.12 5.41 -4.49
CA SER A 105 15.78 4.01 -4.76
C SER A 105 16.06 3.65 -6.22
N LEU A 106 15.71 4.53 -7.18
CA LEU A 106 16.00 4.35 -8.60
C LEU A 106 17.52 4.29 -8.88
N VAL A 107 18.28 5.22 -8.30
CA VAL A 107 19.74 5.23 -8.39
C VAL A 107 20.32 3.96 -7.76
N LEU A 108 19.81 3.52 -6.61
CA LEU A 108 20.31 2.34 -5.93
C LEU A 108 20.10 1.08 -6.77
N VAL A 109 18.93 0.89 -7.37
CA VAL A 109 18.71 -0.27 -8.27
C VAL A 109 19.51 -0.17 -9.56
N GLY A 110 19.71 1.04 -10.09
CA GLY A 110 20.58 1.27 -11.25
C GLY A 110 22.04 0.93 -10.96
N LEU A 111 22.55 1.36 -9.80
CA LEU A 111 23.90 0.99 -9.35
C LEU A 111 24.01 -0.50 -9.06
N ALA A 112 22.99 -1.11 -8.45
CA ALA A 112 22.96 -2.56 -8.25
C ALA A 112 23.06 -3.31 -9.59
N TYR A 113 22.35 -2.86 -10.63
CA TYR A 113 22.44 -3.45 -11.95
C TYR A 113 23.86 -3.34 -12.54
N VAL A 114 24.46 -2.15 -12.51
CA VAL A 114 25.77 -1.90 -13.12
C VAL A 114 26.91 -2.57 -12.35
N LEU A 115 26.86 -2.56 -11.03
CA LEU A 115 27.95 -3.04 -10.16
C LEU A 115 27.83 -4.52 -9.80
N VAL A 116 26.61 -5.02 -9.59
CA VAL A 116 26.35 -6.40 -9.16
C VAL A 116 25.94 -7.29 -10.32
N GLY A 117 25.14 -6.76 -11.25
CA GLY A 117 24.56 -7.50 -12.35
C GLY A 117 23.41 -8.43 -11.94
N PRO A 118 22.74 -9.07 -12.92
CA PRO A 118 21.70 -10.06 -12.66
C PRO A 118 22.27 -11.30 -11.98
N ILE A 119 21.50 -11.88 -11.08
CA ILE A 119 21.76 -13.22 -10.53
C ILE A 119 21.40 -14.23 -11.62
N LYS A 120 22.44 -14.87 -12.16
CA LYS A 120 22.32 -15.89 -13.21
C LYS A 120 22.09 -17.27 -12.61
N LEU A 121 21.51 -18.16 -13.41
CA LEU A 121 21.43 -19.56 -13.06
C LEU A 121 22.83 -20.18 -12.96
N SER A 122 23.04 -21.06 -11.98
CA SER A 122 24.30 -21.78 -11.81
C SER A 122 24.49 -22.89 -12.86
N ALA A 123 23.38 -23.40 -13.40
CA ALA A 123 23.36 -24.39 -14.49
C ALA A 123 22.50 -23.93 -15.69
N PRO A 124 22.71 -24.49 -16.89
CA PRO A 124 21.84 -24.25 -18.03
C PRO A 124 20.39 -24.66 -17.75
N LYS A 125 19.44 -23.99 -18.42
CA LYS A 125 18.01 -24.37 -18.39
C LYS A 125 17.82 -25.78 -18.95
N THR A 126 17.10 -26.64 -18.24
CA THR A 126 16.83 -28.01 -18.73
C THR A 126 15.73 -28.04 -19.79
N GLY A 127 14.94 -26.98 -19.90
CA GLY A 127 13.77 -26.91 -20.78
C GLY A 127 12.52 -27.54 -20.16
N ARG A 128 12.66 -28.32 -19.08
CA ARG A 128 11.53 -28.83 -18.30
C ARG A 128 10.88 -27.67 -17.55
N LYS A 129 9.57 -27.49 -17.76
CA LYS A 129 8.77 -26.44 -17.15
C LYS A 129 8.02 -26.97 -15.93
N ILE A 130 8.06 -26.22 -14.84
CA ILE A 130 7.36 -26.49 -13.59
C ILE A 130 6.32 -25.40 -13.37
N LYS A 131 5.07 -25.78 -13.16
CA LYS A 131 3.96 -24.84 -12.96
C LYS A 131 4.08 -24.18 -11.58
N ARG A 132 4.34 -22.88 -11.57
CA ARG A 132 4.46 -22.07 -10.34
C ARG A 132 3.18 -21.30 -10.01
N TRP A 133 2.56 -20.68 -11.02
CA TRP A 133 1.41 -19.79 -10.84
C TRP A 133 0.24 -20.16 -11.74
N SER A 134 -0.96 -20.22 -11.16
CA SER A 134 -2.18 -20.42 -11.95
C SER A 134 -2.52 -19.17 -12.76
N ARG A 135 -3.38 -19.32 -13.77
CA ARG A 135 -3.89 -18.18 -14.56
C ARG A 135 -4.54 -17.11 -13.67
N TRP A 136 -5.26 -17.53 -12.62
CA TRP A 136 -5.91 -16.63 -11.67
C TRP A 136 -4.91 -15.90 -10.77
N ASP A 137 -3.80 -16.55 -10.39
CA ASP A 137 -2.73 -15.87 -9.64
C ASP A 137 -2.09 -14.76 -10.48
N ARG A 138 -1.80 -15.06 -11.75
CA ARG A 138 -1.21 -14.07 -12.67
C ARG A 138 -2.16 -12.92 -12.95
N ALA A 139 -3.45 -13.21 -13.21
CA ALA A 139 -4.45 -12.18 -13.42
C ALA A 139 -4.57 -11.24 -12.20
N LEU A 140 -4.59 -11.81 -10.99
CA LEU A 140 -4.61 -11.04 -9.75
C LEU A 140 -3.35 -10.17 -9.59
N HIS A 141 -2.17 -10.75 -9.85
CA HIS A 141 -0.90 -10.03 -9.82
C HIS A 141 -0.90 -8.84 -10.78
N TRP A 142 -1.19 -9.07 -12.06
CA TRP A 142 -1.16 -8.01 -13.08
C TRP A 142 -2.25 -6.95 -12.87
N SER A 143 -3.42 -7.34 -12.36
CA SER A 143 -4.47 -6.39 -11.97
C SER A 143 -4.00 -5.49 -10.83
N MET A 144 -3.37 -6.07 -9.80
CA MET A 144 -2.79 -5.30 -8.70
C MET A 144 -1.65 -4.41 -9.19
N ALA A 145 -0.71 -4.94 -9.98
CA ALA A 145 0.43 -4.21 -10.48
C ALA A 145 0.00 -2.99 -11.31
N PHE A 146 -0.95 -3.15 -12.23
CA PHE A 146 -1.48 -2.05 -13.03
C PHE A 146 -2.20 -1.01 -12.17
N THR A 147 -3.05 -1.46 -11.24
CA THR A 147 -3.76 -0.56 -10.32
C THR A 147 -2.77 0.23 -9.47
N PHE A 148 -1.78 -0.44 -8.87
CA PHE A 148 -0.76 0.19 -8.05
C PHE A 148 0.08 1.20 -8.84
N LEU A 149 0.57 0.84 -10.03
CA LEU A 149 1.39 1.74 -10.86
C LEU A 149 0.63 2.99 -11.29
N THR A 150 -0.63 2.84 -11.68
CA THR A 150 -1.45 4.00 -12.09
C THR A 150 -1.90 4.86 -10.90
N LEU A 151 -2.13 4.26 -9.73
CA LEU A 151 -2.35 5.00 -8.47
C LEU A 151 -1.08 5.74 -8.02
N ALA A 152 0.08 5.09 -8.08
CA ALA A 152 1.35 5.72 -7.77
C ALA A 152 1.62 6.90 -8.72
N PHE A 153 1.40 6.73 -10.03
CA PHE A 153 1.57 7.80 -11.01
C PHE A 153 0.63 8.98 -10.77
N SER A 154 -0.66 8.72 -10.57
CA SER A 154 -1.65 9.78 -10.27
C SER A 154 -1.36 10.46 -8.93
N GLY A 155 -0.98 9.71 -7.90
CA GLY A 155 -0.61 10.26 -6.58
C GLY A 155 0.65 11.14 -6.65
N LEU A 156 1.69 10.69 -7.36
CA LEU A 156 2.90 11.49 -7.60
C LEU A 156 2.60 12.74 -8.44
N THR A 157 1.66 12.66 -9.37
CA THR A 157 1.18 13.82 -10.14
C THR A 157 0.49 14.85 -9.24
N ILE A 158 -0.34 14.40 -8.30
CA ILE A 158 -1.02 15.28 -7.33
C ILE A 158 -0.01 15.97 -6.41
N VAL A 159 1.02 15.25 -5.94
CA VAL A 159 2.02 15.79 -5.00
C VAL A 159 3.06 16.67 -5.71
N TYR A 160 3.65 16.18 -6.80
CA TYR A 160 4.83 16.79 -7.43
C TYR A 160 4.54 17.47 -8.76
N GLY A 161 3.37 17.27 -9.36
CA GLY A 161 3.05 17.82 -10.69
C GLY A 161 3.20 19.34 -10.77
N LYS A 162 2.97 20.05 -9.65
CA LYS A 162 3.14 21.51 -9.58
C LYS A 162 4.59 21.96 -9.83
N HIS A 163 5.56 21.09 -9.59
CA HIS A 163 6.99 21.38 -9.74
C HIS A 163 7.56 20.98 -11.10
N PHE A 164 7.02 19.91 -11.71
CA PHE A 164 7.59 19.34 -12.94
C PHE A 164 6.71 19.50 -14.17
N ILE A 165 5.38 19.49 -14.01
CA ILE A 165 4.42 19.54 -15.12
C ILE A 165 3.92 20.96 -15.31
N LYS A 166 3.45 21.61 -14.23
CA LYS A 166 2.89 22.98 -14.31
C LYS A 166 3.82 23.99 -15.00
N PRO A 167 5.16 23.99 -14.78
CA PRO A 167 6.04 24.96 -15.45
C PRO A 167 6.17 24.77 -16.97
N VAL A 168 5.83 23.58 -17.50
CA VAL A 168 6.02 23.23 -18.91
C VAL A 168 4.72 23.15 -19.70
N VAL A 169 3.56 23.39 -19.06
CA VAL A 169 2.24 23.35 -19.72
C VAL A 169 1.43 24.62 -19.42
N PRO A 170 0.50 25.02 -20.32
CA PRO A 170 -0.44 26.11 -20.04
C PRO A 170 -1.33 25.83 -18.81
N THR A 171 -1.76 26.88 -18.10
CA THR A 171 -2.58 26.77 -16.88
C THR A 171 -3.87 25.97 -17.09
N GLU A 172 -4.53 26.14 -18.23
CA GLU A 172 -5.75 25.39 -18.57
C GLU A 172 -5.49 23.87 -18.66
N LEU A 173 -4.41 23.48 -19.34
CA LEU A 173 -4.02 22.07 -19.47
C LEU A 173 -3.60 21.50 -18.11
N TRP A 174 -2.90 22.28 -17.29
CA TRP A 174 -2.57 21.88 -15.91
C TRP A 174 -3.81 21.58 -15.07
N GLY A 175 -4.85 22.42 -15.17
CA GLY A 175 -6.14 22.22 -14.51
C GLY A 175 -6.76 20.86 -14.87
N TRP A 176 -6.82 20.54 -16.16
CA TRP A 176 -7.32 19.25 -16.65
C TRP A 176 -6.48 18.06 -16.19
N ILE A 177 -5.14 18.17 -16.20
CA ILE A 177 -4.23 17.11 -15.75
C ILE A 177 -4.46 16.78 -14.28
N ILE A 178 -4.50 17.79 -13.41
CA ILE A 178 -4.71 17.55 -11.97
C ILE A 178 -6.12 17.06 -11.68
N TYR A 179 -7.12 17.60 -12.37
CA TYR A 179 -8.49 17.10 -12.24
C TYR A 179 -8.56 15.62 -12.61
N ALA A 180 -8.03 15.24 -13.78
CA ALA A 180 -8.01 13.85 -14.23
C ALA A 180 -7.23 12.93 -13.29
N ALA A 181 -6.05 13.37 -12.82
CA ALA A 181 -5.25 12.62 -11.87
C ALA A 181 -6.01 12.36 -10.56
N LYS A 182 -6.65 13.40 -10.00
CA LYS A 182 -7.47 13.28 -8.79
C LYS A 182 -8.66 12.33 -9.00
N GLN A 183 -9.44 12.54 -10.06
CA GLN A 183 -10.61 11.68 -10.32
C GLN A 183 -10.20 10.22 -10.49
N TYR A 184 -9.21 9.95 -11.32
CA TYR A 184 -8.69 8.60 -11.54
C TYR A 184 -8.21 7.97 -10.22
N HIS A 185 -7.45 8.72 -9.42
CA HIS A 185 -6.93 8.23 -8.15
C HIS A 185 -8.05 7.81 -7.19
N ASN A 186 -9.06 8.67 -7.03
CA ASN A 186 -10.21 8.43 -6.16
C ASN A 186 -11.05 7.22 -6.62
N TYR A 187 -11.25 7.03 -7.93
CA TYR A 187 -12.01 5.88 -8.43
C TYR A 187 -11.24 4.57 -8.40
N MET A 188 -9.91 4.60 -8.58
CA MET A 188 -9.08 3.39 -8.55
C MET A 188 -8.69 2.95 -7.13
N GLY A 189 -8.73 3.85 -6.15
CA GLY A 189 -8.44 3.54 -4.74
C GLY A 189 -9.30 2.39 -4.18
N PRO A 190 -10.64 2.41 -4.34
CA PRO A 190 -11.50 1.29 -3.92
C PRO A 190 -11.15 -0.04 -4.61
N LEU A 191 -10.81 -0.02 -5.90
CA LEU A 191 -10.37 -1.21 -6.62
C LEU A 191 -9.09 -1.79 -6.01
N PHE A 192 -8.12 -0.94 -5.66
CA PHE A 192 -6.90 -1.34 -4.96
C PHE A 192 -7.21 -2.03 -3.62
N ALA A 193 -8.12 -1.48 -2.81
CA ALA A 193 -8.50 -2.08 -1.54
C ALA A 193 -9.15 -3.47 -1.69
N VAL A 194 -9.98 -3.66 -2.72
CA VAL A 194 -10.57 -4.97 -3.05
C VAL A 194 -9.48 -5.96 -3.47
N LEU A 195 -8.60 -5.58 -4.40
CA LEU A 195 -7.50 -6.43 -4.86
C LEU A 195 -6.56 -6.81 -3.72
N LEU A 196 -6.26 -5.86 -2.83
CA LEU A 196 -5.42 -6.07 -1.65
C LEU A 196 -6.00 -7.15 -0.74
N THR A 197 -7.32 -7.10 -0.50
CA THR A 197 -8.04 -8.07 0.32
C THR A 197 -8.05 -9.46 -0.32
N VAL A 198 -8.28 -9.54 -1.63
CA VAL A 198 -8.24 -10.82 -2.36
C VAL A 198 -6.83 -11.43 -2.30
N MET A 199 -5.78 -10.62 -2.50
CA MET A 199 -4.39 -11.08 -2.39
C MET A 199 -4.06 -11.56 -0.98
N LEU A 200 -4.50 -10.83 0.05
CA LEU A 200 -4.34 -11.23 1.44
C LEU A 200 -4.91 -12.63 1.67
N LEU A 201 -6.18 -12.83 1.33
CA LEU A 201 -6.87 -14.09 1.59
C LEU A 201 -6.32 -15.26 0.77
N LYS A 202 -5.88 -14.99 -0.47
CA LYS A 202 -5.39 -16.02 -1.39
C LYS A 202 -3.97 -16.48 -1.05
N TRP A 203 -3.07 -15.55 -0.72
CA TRP A 203 -1.63 -15.85 -0.62
C TRP A 203 -1.07 -15.87 0.80
N TRP A 204 -1.81 -15.46 1.84
CA TRP A 204 -1.28 -15.38 3.22
C TRP A 204 -0.56 -16.65 3.70
N ARG A 205 -1.09 -17.85 3.41
CA ARG A 205 -0.47 -19.11 3.85
C ARG A 205 0.90 -19.33 3.21
N LYS A 206 1.06 -18.95 1.95
CA LYS A 206 2.33 -19.03 1.20
C LYS A 206 3.32 -17.94 1.63
N SER A 207 2.86 -16.96 2.41
CA SER A 207 3.63 -15.80 2.85
C SER A 207 3.99 -15.81 4.33
N LEU A 208 3.72 -16.89 5.07
CA LEU A 208 4.11 -17.01 6.47
C LEU A 208 5.63 -17.18 6.60
N PHE A 209 6.22 -16.44 7.54
CA PHE A 209 7.63 -16.58 7.88
C PHE A 209 7.88 -17.92 8.59
N THR A 210 8.95 -18.60 8.19
CA THR A 210 9.43 -19.87 8.72
C THR A 210 10.90 -19.72 9.16
N LYS A 211 11.44 -20.73 9.85
CA LYS A 211 12.85 -20.75 10.25
C LYS A 211 13.81 -20.72 9.05
N VAL A 212 13.36 -21.21 7.89
CA VAL A 212 14.14 -21.17 6.63
C VAL A 212 14.36 -19.73 6.18
N ASP A 213 13.36 -18.86 6.34
CA ASP A 213 13.50 -17.45 5.96
C ASP A 213 14.54 -16.73 6.81
N LEU A 214 14.68 -17.09 8.10
CA LEU A 214 15.73 -16.53 8.95
C LEU A 214 17.12 -16.88 8.41
N GLN A 215 17.32 -18.12 7.96
CA GLN A 215 18.57 -18.53 7.31
C GLN A 215 18.78 -17.83 5.97
N TRP A 216 17.71 -17.63 5.21
CA TRP A 216 17.72 -16.85 3.98
C TRP A 216 18.17 -15.41 4.23
N PHE A 217 17.65 -14.75 5.27
CA PHE A 217 18.06 -13.40 5.67
C PHE A 217 19.50 -13.33 6.17
N MET A 218 19.95 -14.30 6.98
CA MET A 218 21.36 -14.38 7.41
C MET A 218 22.34 -14.48 6.24
N LYS A 219 21.89 -15.04 5.10
CA LYS A 219 22.66 -15.11 3.86
C LYS A 219 22.36 -13.96 2.89
N MET A 220 21.57 -12.95 3.30
CA MET A 220 21.14 -11.81 2.48
C MET A 220 20.50 -12.25 1.14
N GLY A 221 19.79 -13.37 1.16
CA GLY A 221 19.20 -13.97 -0.04
C GLY A 221 20.19 -14.41 -1.11
N GLY A 222 21.48 -14.53 -0.76
CA GLY A 222 22.54 -14.84 -1.72
C GLY A 222 22.95 -13.67 -2.61
N MET A 223 22.45 -12.45 -2.34
CA MET A 223 22.61 -11.30 -3.23
C MET A 223 23.84 -10.44 -2.91
N MET A 224 24.38 -10.53 -1.69
CA MET A 224 25.41 -9.60 -1.20
C MET A 224 26.43 -10.28 -0.27
N GLY A 225 27.62 -9.68 -0.18
CA GLY A 225 28.67 -10.05 0.76
C GLY A 225 29.27 -11.42 0.49
N LYS A 226 29.72 -12.10 1.56
CA LYS A 226 30.38 -13.43 1.49
C LYS A 226 29.48 -14.57 0.97
N HIS A 227 28.18 -14.34 0.85
CA HIS A 227 27.20 -15.31 0.37
C HIS A 227 26.71 -14.99 -1.05
N LYS A 228 27.34 -14.03 -1.74
CA LYS A 228 26.98 -13.66 -3.12
C LYS A 228 27.06 -14.88 -4.04
N GLY A 229 25.99 -15.14 -4.79
CA GLY A 229 25.87 -16.29 -5.70
C GLY A 229 25.55 -17.61 -5.01
N SER A 230 25.40 -17.62 -3.67
CA SER A 230 24.76 -18.75 -3.02
C SER A 230 23.26 -18.73 -3.29
N HIS A 231 22.63 -19.90 -3.29
CA HIS A 231 21.19 -20.03 -3.38
C HIS A 231 20.65 -20.55 -2.04
N PRO A 232 20.29 -19.67 -1.08
CA PRO A 232 19.72 -20.10 0.19
C PRO A 232 18.39 -20.80 -0.04
N SER A 233 18.20 -21.93 0.66
CA SER A 233 16.97 -22.71 0.57
C SER A 233 15.71 -21.87 0.78
N ALA A 234 14.66 -22.18 0.03
CA ALA A 234 13.38 -21.48 0.11
C ALA A 234 12.21 -22.40 -0.26
N GLY A 235 11.08 -22.20 0.42
CA GLY A 235 9.80 -22.79 0.02
C GLY A 235 9.20 -22.07 -1.18
N PHE A 236 7.87 -22.14 -1.35
CA PHE A 236 7.20 -21.54 -2.51
C PHE A 236 7.52 -20.04 -2.67
N SER A 237 7.47 -19.30 -1.57
CA SER A 237 7.94 -17.91 -1.49
C SER A 237 9.23 -17.87 -0.69
N ASN A 238 10.23 -17.12 -1.16
CA ASN A 238 11.45 -16.84 -0.40
C ASN A 238 11.24 -15.68 0.60
N GLY A 239 12.22 -15.45 1.49
CA GLY A 239 12.12 -14.43 2.52
C GLY A 239 11.86 -13.02 1.98
N GLY A 240 12.48 -12.66 0.84
CA GLY A 240 12.28 -11.37 0.18
C GLY A 240 10.86 -11.21 -0.40
N GLU A 241 10.35 -12.23 -1.08
CA GLU A 241 8.97 -12.24 -1.61
C GLU A 241 7.94 -12.10 -0.46
N LYS A 242 8.20 -12.73 0.70
CA LYS A 242 7.35 -12.60 1.89
C LYS A 242 7.39 -11.20 2.49
N VAL A 243 8.55 -10.56 2.53
CA VAL A 243 8.69 -9.18 2.99
C VAL A 243 7.90 -8.23 2.10
N ILE A 244 8.04 -8.34 0.77
CA ILE A 244 7.27 -7.49 -0.16
C ILE A 244 5.77 -7.73 -0.04
N TYR A 245 5.34 -8.99 0.13
CA TYR A 245 3.94 -9.31 0.38
C TYR A 245 3.42 -8.61 1.64
N TRP A 246 4.10 -8.73 2.77
CA TRP A 246 3.64 -8.11 4.02
C TRP A 246 3.75 -6.59 4.00
N LEU A 247 4.76 -6.05 3.32
CA LEU A 247 4.90 -4.62 3.06
C LEU A 247 3.69 -4.10 2.29
N LEU A 248 3.28 -4.78 1.21
CA LEU A 248 2.06 -4.47 0.45
C LEU A 248 0.82 -4.53 1.34
N ILE A 249 0.61 -5.62 2.08
CA ILE A 249 -0.58 -5.79 2.91
C ILE A 249 -0.66 -4.73 4.01
N PHE A 250 0.43 -4.50 4.73
CA PHE A 250 0.44 -3.59 5.88
C PHE A 250 0.29 -2.14 5.45
N PHE A 251 1.18 -1.64 4.59
CA PHE A 251 1.11 -0.24 4.15
C PHE A 251 -0.02 0.00 3.16
N GLY A 252 -0.41 -1.01 2.37
CA GLY A 252 -1.60 -0.94 1.52
C GLY A 252 -2.88 -0.80 2.35
N LEU A 253 -2.97 -1.44 3.52
CA LEU A 253 -4.10 -1.24 4.43
C LEU A 253 -4.15 0.20 4.94
N PHE A 254 -3.02 0.77 5.37
CA PHE A 254 -2.96 2.17 5.80
C PHE A 254 -3.36 3.14 4.68
N ILE A 255 -2.89 2.90 3.45
CA ILE A 255 -3.27 3.70 2.26
C ILE A 255 -4.78 3.59 2.01
N ALA A 256 -5.34 2.37 2.04
CA ALA A 256 -6.76 2.15 1.77
C ALA A 256 -7.64 2.83 2.83
N VAL A 257 -7.32 2.66 4.12
CA VAL A 257 -8.10 3.26 5.22
C VAL A 257 -7.99 4.78 5.20
N SER A 258 -6.77 5.32 5.13
CA SER A 258 -6.57 6.77 5.08
C SER A 258 -7.15 7.41 3.81
N GLY A 259 -7.06 6.73 2.67
CA GLY A 259 -7.68 7.17 1.40
C GLY A 259 -9.19 7.23 1.50
N PHE A 260 -9.81 6.22 2.12
CA PHE A 260 -11.25 6.21 2.36
C PHE A 260 -11.72 7.38 3.24
N VAL A 261 -10.97 7.71 4.30
CA VAL A 261 -11.25 8.89 5.14
C VAL A 261 -11.12 10.19 4.35
N LEU A 262 -10.12 10.28 3.47
CA LEU A 262 -9.87 11.47 2.64
C LEU A 262 -10.95 11.67 1.55
N ASP A 263 -11.47 10.59 0.98
CA ASP A 263 -12.46 10.64 -0.10
C ASP A 263 -13.88 10.94 0.42
N PHE A 264 -14.20 10.51 1.64
CA PHE A 264 -15.55 10.59 2.20
C PHE A 264 -15.59 11.42 3.48
N PRO A 265 -15.61 12.78 3.39
CA PRO A 265 -15.76 13.69 4.53
C PRO A 265 -17.19 13.70 5.13
N ILE A 266 -17.72 12.51 5.47
CA ILE A 266 -19.12 12.30 5.87
C ILE A 266 -19.27 11.57 7.21
N PHE A 267 -18.17 11.20 7.87
CA PHE A 267 -18.15 10.48 9.15
C PHE A 267 -18.06 11.41 10.37
N GLY A 268 -18.25 12.72 10.17
CA GLY A 268 -18.04 13.73 11.21
C GLY A 268 -16.56 13.99 11.53
N GLN A 269 -15.65 13.62 10.63
CA GLN A 269 -14.23 13.87 10.80
C GLN A 269 -13.91 15.38 10.82
N THR A 270 -12.98 15.74 11.70
CA THR A 270 -12.44 17.08 11.84
C THR A 270 -11.32 17.33 10.82
N ARG A 271 -10.84 18.58 10.71
CA ARG A 271 -9.63 18.88 9.94
C ARG A 271 -8.40 18.10 10.45
N ALA A 272 -8.35 17.76 11.74
CA ALA A 272 -7.28 16.96 12.34
C ALA A 272 -7.16 15.59 11.69
N ASP A 273 -8.31 14.94 11.52
CA ASP A 273 -8.40 13.59 10.99
C ASP A 273 -8.02 13.56 9.51
N MET A 274 -8.42 14.60 8.77
CA MET A 274 -8.06 14.76 7.35
C MET A 274 -6.56 14.99 7.18
N GLU A 275 -5.96 15.84 8.02
CA GLU A 275 -4.52 16.11 8.01
C GLU A 275 -3.70 14.88 8.36
N LEU A 276 -4.08 14.17 9.43
CA LEU A 276 -3.42 12.93 9.86
C LEU A 276 -3.56 11.84 8.79
N SER A 277 -4.76 11.65 8.25
CA SER A 277 -5.00 10.72 7.16
C SER A 277 -4.13 11.05 5.96
N ASN A 278 -3.97 12.33 5.61
CA ASN A 278 -3.09 12.74 4.52
C ASN A 278 -1.62 12.39 4.78
N LEU A 279 -1.12 12.62 5.98
CA LEU A 279 0.27 12.28 6.34
C LEU A 279 0.51 10.76 6.32
N VAL A 280 -0.40 9.99 6.94
CA VAL A 280 -0.33 8.51 6.94
C VAL A 280 -0.39 7.94 5.53
N HIS A 281 -1.28 8.49 4.70
CA HIS A 281 -1.43 8.08 3.30
C HIS A 281 -0.14 8.32 2.52
N MET A 282 0.39 9.54 2.58
CA MET A 282 1.62 9.91 1.86
C MET A 282 2.84 9.10 2.32
N PHE A 283 3.00 8.91 3.64
CA PHE A 283 4.10 8.13 4.19
C PHE A 283 4.03 6.66 3.78
N SER A 284 2.85 6.05 3.89
CA SER A 284 2.64 4.64 3.52
C SER A 284 2.80 4.43 2.02
N ALA A 285 2.27 5.36 1.20
CA ALA A 285 2.45 5.33 -0.25
C ALA A 285 3.92 5.44 -0.66
N LEU A 286 4.69 6.30 0.01
CA LEU A 286 6.13 6.42 -0.24
C LEU A 286 6.87 5.11 0.03
N ILE A 287 6.59 4.45 1.15
CA ILE A 287 7.22 3.16 1.48
C ILE A 287 6.88 2.11 0.44
N LEU A 288 5.61 2.03 0.00
CA LEU A 288 5.23 1.11 -1.06
C LEU A 288 5.94 1.44 -2.38
N ILE A 289 5.95 2.70 -2.81
CA ILE A 289 6.59 3.09 -4.07
C ILE A 289 8.07 2.68 -4.06
N CYS A 290 8.81 3.01 -2.99
CA CYS A 290 10.20 2.61 -2.85
C CYS A 290 10.37 1.08 -2.84
N GLY A 291 9.60 0.36 -2.02
CA GLY A 291 9.65 -1.10 -1.94
C GLY A 291 9.35 -1.79 -3.28
N PHE A 292 8.37 -1.27 -4.03
CA PHE A 292 7.98 -1.83 -5.31
C PHE A 292 8.95 -1.49 -6.45
N ILE A 293 9.73 -0.40 -6.36
CA ILE A 293 10.88 -0.18 -7.26
C ILE A 293 11.87 -1.36 -7.14
N PHE A 294 12.20 -1.79 -5.92
CA PHE A 294 13.06 -2.96 -5.71
C PHE A 294 12.42 -4.25 -6.21
N HIS A 295 11.13 -4.45 -5.95
CA HIS A 295 10.40 -5.63 -6.44
C HIS A 295 10.41 -5.73 -7.97
N ILE A 296 10.11 -4.63 -8.67
CA ILE A 296 10.11 -4.54 -10.13
C ILE A 296 11.52 -4.79 -10.66
N TYR A 297 12.54 -4.18 -10.03
CA TYR A 297 13.93 -4.40 -10.40
C TYR A 297 14.32 -5.89 -10.32
N ILE A 298 14.08 -6.54 -9.18
CA ILE A 298 14.43 -7.95 -8.99
C ILE A 298 13.69 -8.84 -9.99
N GLY A 299 12.39 -8.59 -10.20
CA GLY A 299 11.55 -9.40 -11.08
C GLY A 299 11.86 -9.27 -12.58
N LEU A 300 12.29 -8.08 -13.03
CA LEU A 300 12.56 -7.82 -14.45
C LEU A 300 14.04 -7.97 -14.82
N PHE A 301 14.94 -7.51 -13.96
CA PHE A 301 16.35 -7.35 -14.30
C PHE A 301 17.30 -8.05 -13.33
N GLY A 302 16.94 -8.15 -12.05
CA GLY A 302 17.84 -8.62 -11.00
C GLY A 302 17.97 -10.14 -10.92
N MET A 303 16.99 -10.90 -11.39
CA MET A 303 16.95 -12.36 -11.29
C MET A 303 16.64 -13.00 -12.66
N GLU A 304 17.54 -13.85 -13.14
CA GLU A 304 17.32 -14.55 -14.40
C GLU A 304 16.07 -15.45 -14.32
N ALA A 305 15.25 -15.44 -15.38
CA ALA A 305 14.04 -16.26 -15.54
C ALA A 305 12.92 -16.05 -14.51
N ALA A 306 13.04 -15.08 -13.58
CA ALA A 306 11.98 -14.78 -12.62
C ALA A 306 10.68 -14.28 -13.29
N LEU A 307 10.81 -13.50 -14.37
CA LEU A 307 9.68 -12.97 -15.13
C LEU A 307 8.83 -14.08 -15.80
N ASP A 308 9.46 -15.19 -16.21
CA ASP A 308 8.78 -16.31 -16.88
C ASP A 308 7.60 -16.81 -16.03
N GLY A 309 7.80 -16.92 -14.71
CA GLY A 309 6.77 -17.35 -13.78
C GLY A 309 5.53 -16.45 -13.77
N MET A 310 5.66 -15.13 -13.95
CA MET A 310 4.53 -14.19 -13.96
C MET A 310 3.90 -13.98 -15.33
N VAL A 311 4.62 -14.28 -16.41
CA VAL A 311 4.10 -14.17 -17.78
C VAL A 311 3.39 -15.47 -18.18
N THR A 312 4.11 -16.60 -18.10
CA THR A 312 3.60 -17.90 -18.56
C THR A 312 2.91 -18.68 -17.43
N GLY A 313 3.35 -18.50 -16.19
CA GLY A 313 2.96 -19.31 -15.03
C GLY A 313 3.91 -20.44 -14.71
N GLU A 314 4.96 -20.60 -15.49
CA GLU A 314 5.87 -21.73 -15.45
C GLU A 314 7.30 -21.24 -15.31
N VAL A 315 8.10 -21.99 -14.58
CA VAL A 315 9.54 -21.72 -14.39
C VAL A 315 10.34 -22.91 -14.87
N ASP A 316 11.60 -22.68 -15.24
CA ASP A 316 12.51 -23.77 -15.56
C ASP A 316 12.85 -24.59 -14.31
N GLU A 317 13.03 -25.89 -14.47
CA GLU A 317 13.42 -26.80 -13.39
C GLU A 317 14.73 -26.36 -12.71
N THR A 318 15.72 -25.89 -13.46
CA THR A 318 16.98 -25.38 -12.89
C THR A 318 16.72 -24.20 -11.96
N TRP A 319 15.87 -23.26 -12.39
CA TRP A 319 15.50 -22.11 -11.59
C TRP A 319 14.77 -22.54 -10.30
N ALA A 320 13.87 -23.51 -10.40
CA ALA A 320 13.12 -24.02 -9.25
C ALA A 320 14.04 -24.70 -8.23
N LYS A 321 15.00 -25.53 -8.68
CA LYS A 321 15.99 -26.19 -7.82
C LYS A 321 16.89 -25.19 -7.10
N GLU A 322 17.32 -24.14 -7.80
CA GLU A 322 18.22 -23.14 -7.21
C GLU A 322 17.48 -22.21 -6.26
N HIS A 323 16.41 -21.56 -6.71
CA HIS A 323 15.80 -20.46 -5.96
C HIS A 323 14.74 -20.91 -4.96
N HIS A 324 14.20 -22.12 -5.12
CA HIS A 324 13.05 -22.63 -4.38
C HIS A 324 13.13 -24.15 -4.19
N ASP A 325 14.30 -24.66 -3.78
CA ASP A 325 14.63 -26.08 -3.59
C ASP A 325 13.55 -26.87 -2.82
N LEU A 326 13.11 -26.35 -1.67
CA LEU A 326 12.11 -27.02 -0.83
C LEU A 326 10.77 -27.13 -1.55
N TRP A 327 10.37 -26.10 -2.29
CA TRP A 327 9.15 -26.16 -3.09
C TRP A 327 9.28 -27.08 -4.30
N TYR A 328 10.44 -27.08 -4.95
CA TYR A 328 10.70 -27.97 -6.08
C TYR A 328 10.53 -29.44 -5.67
N GLU A 329 11.10 -29.85 -4.53
CA GLU A 329 10.96 -31.21 -4.00
C GLU A 329 9.51 -31.60 -3.73
N GLU A 330 8.65 -30.66 -3.34
CA GLU A 330 7.21 -30.90 -3.13
C GLU A 330 6.42 -31.13 -4.43
N VAL A 331 6.85 -30.53 -5.55
CA VAL A 331 6.03 -30.47 -6.78
C VAL A 331 6.62 -31.21 -7.97
N LYS A 332 7.89 -31.62 -7.92
CA LYS A 332 8.59 -32.24 -9.06
C LYS A 332 7.95 -33.53 -9.56
N ASP A 333 7.26 -34.26 -8.68
CA ASP A 333 6.66 -35.56 -9.00
C ASP A 333 5.18 -35.45 -9.41
N LEU A 334 4.60 -34.24 -9.34
CA LEU A 334 3.21 -34.03 -9.75
C LEU A 334 3.02 -34.30 -11.25
N PRO A 335 1.91 -34.96 -11.66
CA PRO A 335 1.64 -35.29 -13.05
C PRO A 335 1.75 -34.10 -14.00
N GLU A 336 1.26 -32.93 -13.58
CA GLU A 336 1.29 -31.69 -14.36
C GLU A 336 2.69 -31.12 -14.61
N ASN A 337 3.70 -31.58 -13.87
CA ASN A 337 5.09 -31.15 -13.98
C ASN A 337 5.98 -32.21 -14.65
N GLN A 338 5.38 -33.31 -15.14
CA GLN A 338 6.10 -34.36 -15.86
C GLN A 338 6.31 -33.97 -17.34
N PRO A 339 7.47 -34.32 -17.93
CA PRO A 339 7.72 -34.11 -19.36
C PRO A 339 6.61 -34.74 -20.23
N GLY A 340 6.08 -33.99 -21.19
CA GLY A 340 5.03 -34.48 -22.10
C GLY A 340 3.59 -34.39 -21.55
N TYR A 341 3.38 -33.78 -20.37
CA TYR A 341 2.05 -33.51 -19.87
C TYR A 341 1.29 -32.51 -20.77
N ASP A 342 0.20 -32.98 -21.40
CA ASP A 342 -0.73 -32.13 -22.16
C ASP A 342 -2.03 -31.95 -21.36
N VAL A 343 -2.27 -30.70 -20.95
CA VAL A 343 -3.46 -30.29 -20.19
C VAL A 343 -4.75 -30.56 -20.95
N ASN A 344 -4.74 -30.43 -22.27
CA ASN A 344 -5.91 -30.68 -23.12
C ASN A 344 -6.18 -32.18 -23.26
N ALA A 345 -5.13 -32.99 -23.42
CA ALA A 345 -5.25 -34.45 -23.45
C ALA A 345 -5.78 -34.99 -22.12
N GLU A 346 -5.29 -34.49 -20.99
CA GLU A 346 -5.75 -34.89 -19.66
C GLU A 346 -7.19 -34.40 -19.38
N ALA A 347 -7.55 -33.20 -19.81
CA ALA A 347 -8.92 -32.70 -19.72
C ALA A 347 -9.89 -33.53 -20.59
N ALA A 348 -9.48 -33.91 -21.80
CA ALA A 348 -10.25 -34.79 -22.69
C ALA A 348 -10.41 -36.19 -22.10
N ARG A 349 -9.35 -36.73 -21.47
CA ARG A 349 -9.40 -38.00 -20.75
C ARG A 349 -10.41 -37.96 -19.62
N LYS A 350 -10.35 -36.95 -18.74
CA LYS A 350 -11.30 -36.77 -17.63
C LYS A 350 -12.74 -36.53 -18.10
N GLY A 351 -12.92 -35.81 -19.20
CA GLY A 351 -14.23 -35.60 -19.81
C GLY A 351 -14.85 -36.88 -20.40
N LYS A 352 -14.02 -37.80 -20.92
CA LYS A 352 -14.48 -39.14 -21.35
C LYS A 352 -14.88 -40.02 -20.18
N THR A 353 -14.08 -40.07 -19.11
CA THR A 353 -14.41 -40.91 -17.93
C THR A 353 -15.70 -40.49 -17.22
N VAL A 354 -16.12 -39.23 -17.34
CA VAL A 354 -17.42 -38.76 -16.81
C VAL A 354 -18.58 -39.16 -17.73
N LYS A 355 -18.38 -39.25 -19.05
CA LYS A 355 -19.40 -39.69 -20.01
C LYS A 355 -19.60 -41.20 -20.04
N ASP A 356 -18.56 -41.98 -19.75
CA ASP A 356 -18.62 -43.45 -19.77
C ASP A 356 -19.18 -44.06 -18.47
N ASN A 357 -19.39 -43.25 -17.43
CA ASN A 357 -19.94 -43.65 -16.12
C ASN A 357 -21.37 -43.10 -15.86
N VAL A 358 -22.03 -42.58 -16.89
CA VAL A 358 -23.44 -42.16 -16.91
C VAL A 358 -24.16 -43.01 -17.95
#